data_AF-A0A382RIX2-F1
#
_entry.id   AF-A0A382RIX2-F1
#
_cell.length_a   1.000
_cell.length_b   1.000
_cell.length_c   1.000
_cell.angle_alpha   90.00
_cell.angle_beta   90.00
_cell.angle_gamma   90.00
#
_symmetry.space_group_name_H-M   'P 1'
#
loop_
_entity.id
_entity.type
_entity.pdbx_description
1 polymer ?
#
loop_
_entity_poly.entity_id
_entity_poly.type
_entity_poly.pdbx_seq_one_letter_code
_entity_poly.pdbx_strand_id
1 'polypeptide(L)' 'MEGVMSKKEIICSIGVDVDAVAGQIGSYAGGNSPSDISRGVFAAEVGAP' A
#
# COMPACT_ATOMS: atom_id res chain seq x y z
N MET A 1 45.14 -13.80 12.33
CA MET A 1 43.81 -13.93 12.95
C MET A 1 42.82 -13.50 11.88
N GLU A 2 42.16 -14.45 11.21
CA GLU A 2 41.11 -14.14 10.24
C GLU A 2 40.00 -13.35 10.95
N GLY A 3 39.66 -12.18 10.41
CA GLY A 3 38.59 -11.36 10.93
C GLY A 3 37.26 -12.05 10.70
N VAL A 4 36.54 -12.35 11.78
CA VAL A 4 35.16 -12.85 11.72
C VAL A 4 34.29 -11.75 11.12
N MET A 5 33.93 -11.87 9.84
CA MET A 5 32.84 -11.06 9.29
C MET A 5 31.53 -11.57 9.89
N SER A 6 30.84 -10.74 10.68
CA SER A 6 29.47 -11.05 11.07
C SER A 6 28.61 -11.12 9.80
N LYS A 7 27.73 -12.15 9.71
CA LYS A 7 26.77 -12.24 8.61
C LYS A 7 25.87 -11.01 8.64
N LYS A 8 25.77 -10.29 7.53
CA LYS A 8 24.76 -9.24 7.36
C LYS A 8 23.39 -9.88 7.37
N GLU A 9 22.58 -9.50 8.34
CA GLU A 9 21.16 -9.82 8.35
C GLU A 9 20.41 -8.62 7.77
N ILE A 10 19.76 -8.81 6.62
CA ILE A 10 18.98 -7.78 5.95
C ILE A 10 17.51 -8.17 6.05
N ILE A 11 16.77 -7.43 6.86
CA ILE A 11 15.34 -7.62 7.03
C ILE A 11 14.62 -6.66 6.08
N CYS A 12 13.84 -7.22 5.15
CA CYS A 12 13.00 -6.46 4.24
C CYS A 12 11.53 -6.69 4.59
N SER A 13 10.72 -5.64 4.51
CA SER A 13 9.26 -5.72 4.67
C SER A 13 8.56 -4.98 3.52
N ILE A 14 7.32 -5.38 3.28
CA ILE A 14 6.38 -4.66 2.42
C ILE A 14 5.18 -4.31 3.30
N GLY A 15 4.89 -3.02 3.43
CA GLY A 15 3.64 -2.53 3.97
C GLY A 15 2.70 -2.17 2.82
N VAL A 16 1.43 -2.54 2.94
CA VAL A 16 0.40 -2.19 1.95
C VAL A 16 -0.70 -1.44 2.66
N ASP A 17 -0.79 -0.14 2.39
CA ASP A 17 -1.89 0.69 2.84
C ASP A 17 -3.03 0.58 1.82
N VAL A 18 -4.12 -0.07 2.22
CA VAL A 18 -5.31 -0.23 1.38
C VAL A 18 -6.20 1.00 1.54
N ASP A 19 -5.81 2.08 0.87
CA ASP A 19 -6.52 3.37 0.92
C ASP A 19 -7.96 3.26 0.41
N ALA A 20 -8.18 2.44 -0.63
CA ALA A 20 -9.47 2.20 -1.27
C ALA A 20 -10.30 3.49 -1.46
N VAL A 21 -11.58 3.47 -1.06
CA VAL A 21 -12.47 4.64 -1.11
C VAL A 21 -12.07 5.70 -0.09
N ALA A 22 -11.43 5.33 1.02
CA ALA A 22 -11.03 6.28 2.06
C ALA A 22 -10.02 7.30 1.54
N GLY A 23 -9.02 6.87 0.75
CA GLY A 23 -8.07 7.80 0.12
C GLY A 23 -8.74 8.77 -0.86
N GLN A 24 -9.74 8.30 -1.62
CA GLN A 24 -10.46 9.16 -2.58
C GLN A 24 -11.25 10.28 -1.89
N ILE A 25 -11.87 9.97 -0.75
CA ILE A 25 -12.67 10.94 0.01
C ILE A 25 -11.77 11.83 0.89
N GLY A 26 -10.70 11.26 1.46
CA GLY A 26 -9.90 11.92 2.49
C GLY A 26 -8.64 12.63 1.98
N SER A 27 -8.13 12.30 0.79
CA SER A 27 -6.81 12.78 0.35
C SER A 27 -6.72 13.13 -1.14
N TYR A 28 -7.42 12.42 -2.02
CA TYR A 28 -7.25 12.54 -3.47
C TYR A 28 -8.34 13.38 -4.16
N ALA A 29 -9.20 14.05 -3.39
CA ALA A 29 -10.30 14.90 -3.87
C ALA A 29 -11.31 14.21 -4.82
N GLY A 30 -11.34 12.87 -4.83
CA GLY A 30 -12.20 12.04 -5.68
C GLY A 30 -13.60 11.78 -5.11
N GLY A 31 -13.93 12.29 -3.92
CA GLY A 31 -15.15 11.93 -3.19
C GLY A 31 -16.48 12.17 -3.93
N ASN A 32 -16.52 13.12 -4.89
CA ASN A 32 -17.70 13.41 -5.72
C ASN A 32 -17.56 12.93 -7.17
N SER A 33 -16.53 12.15 -7.48
CA SER A 33 -16.25 11.61 -8.80
C SER A 33 -16.60 10.12 -8.81
N PRO A 34 -17.69 9.70 -9.48
CA PRO A 34 -18.06 8.27 -9.55
C PRO A 34 -16.94 7.40 -10.12
N SER A 35 -16.17 7.93 -11.07
CA SER A 35 -14.99 7.23 -11.61
C SER A 35 -13.92 7.00 -10.55
N ASP A 36 -13.66 7.96 -9.67
CA ASP A 36 -12.64 7.79 -8.63
C ASP A 36 -13.12 6.89 -7.49
N ILE A 37 -14.40 6.98 -7.12
CA ILE A 37 -15.02 6.03 -6.20
C ILE A 37 -14.93 4.60 -6.75
N SER A 38 -15.18 4.38 -8.04
CA SER A 38 -15.05 3.04 -8.65
C SER A 38 -13.64 2.47 -8.56
N ARG A 39 -12.59 3.30 -8.64
CA ARG A 39 -11.19 2.88 -8.41
C ARG A 39 -10.97 2.45 -6.97
N GLY A 40 -11.55 3.18 -6.02
CA GLY A 40 -11.51 2.81 -4.60
C GLY A 40 -12.22 1.49 -4.32
N VAL A 41 -13.38 1.24 -4.94
CA VAL A 41 -14.12 -0.04 -4.82
C VAL A 41 -13.30 -1.18 -5.41
N PHE A 42 -12.71 -1.00 -6.60
CA PHE A 42 -11.81 -2.00 -7.18
C PHE A 42 -10.63 -2.33 -6.25
N ALA A 43 -10.01 -1.33 -5.63
CA ALA A 43 -8.91 -1.55 -4.69
C ALA A 43 -9.33 -2.34 -3.45
N ALA A 44 -10.60 -2.26 -3.01
CA ALA A 44 -11.13 -3.00 -1.86
C ALA A 44 -11.61 -4.42 -2.21
N GLU A 45 -12.15 -4.65 -3.41
CA GLU A 45 -12.79 -5.93 -3.78
C GLU A 45 -11.92 -6.83 -4.65
N VAL A 46 -10.96 -6.25 -5.39
CA VAL A 46 -10.12 -6.98 -6.36
C VAL A 46 -8.63 -6.74 -6.13
N GLY A 47 -8.26 -5.51 -5.78
CA GLY A 47 -6.85 -5.09 -5.62
C GLY A 47 -6.17 -5.57 -4.34
N ALA A 48 -6.94 -6.00 -3.34
CA ALA A 48 -6.44 -6.52 -2.07
C ALA A 48 -7.01 -7.94 -1.82
N PRO A 49 -6.16 -8.94 -1.48
CA PRO A 49 -6.57 -10.31 -1.18
C PRO A 49 -7.18 -10.49 0.21
#